data_AF-A0A4P7WC91-F1
#
_entry.id   AF-A0A4P7WC91-F1
#
_cell.length_a   1.000
_cell.length_b   1.000
_cell.length_c   1.000
_cell.angle_alpha   90.00
_cell.angle_beta   90.00
_cell.angle_gamma   90.00
#
_symmetry.space_group_name_H-M   'P 1'
#
loop_
_entity.id
_entity.type
_entity.pdbx_description
1 polymer ?
#
loop_
_entity_poly.entity_id
_entity_poly.type
_entity_poly.pdbx_seq_one_letter_code
_entity_poly.pdbx_strand_id
1 'polypeptide(L)'
;MLWSKYVRTEIGEMNAESDFEQSSNYWGANLYCQFVNNGICGMPQSIAMNSGYTWYPASSPGGYIKFYPTGDDHWLISGGIYAENKNPAAPVNYWNLGLSQAVGAFVPVQLGWHRGGTSDYSGPLQSNIKIGAYWDSQWTKDVYSQMGMFAGNALPAAAASTIVNNAQVTRSRYGAWIQGDTMLERDGRDPRRGTTIFGTFTWGDPRESVSPYFVTLGLVRKGTFPNRPNDTISLGGKMLFVNEQLTDAVKNLPESVCNDRSFGYPGGCYAPHMESALELNYGWRPANWLLIRPDLQFIFSPGGTNRYATATVVGIETGIIF
;
A
#
# COMPACT_ATOMS: atom_id res chain seq x y z
N MET A 1 -16.03 20.27 -0.80
CA MET A 1 -17.36 20.91 -0.75
C MET A 1 -18.43 19.87 -0.44
N LEU A 2 -19.21 20.10 0.63
CA LEU A 2 -20.41 19.32 0.95
C LEU A 2 -21.60 20.00 0.28
N TRP A 3 -22.23 19.34 -0.68
CA TRP A 3 -23.40 19.88 -1.38
C TRP A 3 -24.69 19.57 -0.62
N SER A 4 -24.72 18.38 -0.03
CA SER A 4 -25.80 17.88 0.83
C SER A 4 -25.26 16.73 1.68
N LYS A 5 -26.12 16.13 2.52
CA LYS A 5 -25.81 14.87 3.19
C LYS A 5 -25.59 13.68 2.24
N TYR A 6 -25.94 13.82 0.95
CA TYR A 6 -25.82 12.77 -0.05
C TYR A 6 -24.59 12.91 -0.94
N VAL A 7 -24.03 14.11 -1.12
CA VAL A 7 -22.97 14.34 -2.12
C VAL A 7 -21.86 15.20 -1.53
N ARG A 8 -20.63 14.69 -1.64
CA ARG A 8 -19.38 15.40 -1.32
C ARG A 8 -18.47 15.38 -2.55
N THR A 9 -17.86 16.52 -2.86
CA THR A 9 -16.78 16.59 -3.85
C THR A 9 -15.58 17.32 -3.30
N GLU A 10 -14.42 17.08 -3.87
CA GLU A 10 -13.21 17.85 -3.62
C GLU A 10 -12.39 17.89 -4.90
N ILE A 11 -11.71 19.02 -5.15
CA ILE A 11 -10.84 19.24 -6.31
C ILE A 11 -9.66 20.06 -5.80
N GLY A 12 -8.45 19.74 -6.25
CA GLY A 12 -7.25 20.46 -5.87
C GLY A 12 -5.98 19.65 -6.09
N GLU A 13 -4.92 20.03 -5.40
CA GLU A 13 -3.71 19.21 -5.27
C GLU A 13 -3.92 18.18 -4.16
N MET A 14 -4.05 16.93 -4.54
CA MET A 14 -4.39 15.83 -3.64
C MET A 14 -3.77 14.52 -4.08
N ASN A 15 -3.81 13.51 -3.21
CA ASN A 15 -3.43 12.14 -3.55
C ASN A 15 -4.63 11.20 -3.51
N ALA A 16 -4.56 10.14 -4.31
CA ALA A 16 -5.58 9.11 -4.34
C ALA A 16 -5.71 8.38 -3.00
N GLU A 17 -4.59 8.20 -2.28
CA GLU A 17 -4.53 7.53 -0.97
C GLU A 17 -5.46 8.10 0.09
N SER A 18 -5.66 9.41 0.10
CA SER A 18 -6.54 10.06 1.07
C SER A 18 -8.02 9.74 0.84
N ASP A 19 -8.38 9.20 -0.33
CA ASP A 19 -9.76 9.08 -0.80
C ASP A 19 -10.20 7.69 -1.25
N PHE A 20 -9.28 6.87 -1.75
CA PHE A 20 -9.51 5.55 -2.35
C PHE A 20 -8.50 4.56 -1.81
N GLU A 21 -8.96 3.36 -1.44
CA GLU A 21 -8.12 2.35 -0.75
C GLU A 21 -7.46 2.89 0.53
N GLN A 22 -8.05 3.93 1.12
CA GLN A 22 -7.55 4.53 2.35
C GLN A 22 -7.74 3.57 3.53
N SER A 23 -6.75 3.47 4.42
CA SER A 23 -6.90 2.76 5.68
C SER A 23 -8.01 3.40 6.53
N SER A 24 -8.73 2.60 7.32
CA SER A 24 -9.72 3.12 8.26
C SER A 24 -9.06 3.70 9.51
N ASN A 25 -9.70 4.70 10.10
CA ASN A 25 -9.23 5.31 11.34
C ASN A 25 -9.92 4.65 12.54
N TYR A 26 -9.13 4.31 13.54
CA TYR A 26 -9.57 3.81 14.83
C TYR A 26 -8.90 4.62 15.94
N TRP A 27 -9.70 5.09 16.90
CA TRP A 27 -9.28 5.90 18.03
C TRP A 27 -8.49 7.15 17.64
N GLY A 28 -8.85 7.77 16.52
CA GLY A 28 -8.19 8.97 15.99
C GLY A 28 -6.86 8.71 15.29
N ALA A 29 -6.51 7.45 14.98
CA ALA A 29 -5.29 7.10 14.26
C ALA A 29 -5.57 6.15 13.09
N ASN A 30 -4.72 6.21 12.06
CA ASN A 30 -4.75 5.27 10.95
C ASN A 30 -4.40 3.86 11.47
N LEU A 31 -5.27 2.89 11.21
CA LEU A 31 -5.13 1.51 11.69
C LEU A 31 -3.93 0.78 11.10
N TYR A 32 -3.64 1.02 9.82
CA TYR A 32 -2.56 0.36 9.07
C TYR A 32 -1.22 1.00 9.46
N CYS A 33 -1.20 2.32 9.73
CA CYS A 33 -0.04 3.02 10.28
C CYS A 33 0.08 2.91 11.81
N GLN A 34 -0.41 1.81 12.36
CA GLN A 34 0.07 1.29 13.65
C GLN A 34 1.30 0.39 13.48
N PHE A 35 1.80 0.22 12.25
CA PHE A 35 2.97 -0.56 11.88
C PHE A 35 4.07 0.34 11.32
N VAL A 36 5.32 -0.04 11.57
CA VAL A 36 6.53 0.66 11.11
C VAL A 36 6.88 0.24 9.68
N ASN A 37 6.63 -1.01 9.32
CA ASN A 37 6.88 -1.55 7.99
C ASN A 37 5.95 -0.90 6.96
N ASN A 38 6.55 -0.24 5.97
CA ASN A 38 5.85 0.42 4.87
C ASN A 38 5.00 -0.55 4.00
N GLY A 39 5.30 -1.85 4.03
CA GLY A 39 4.45 -2.88 3.39
C GLY A 39 3.11 -3.11 4.10
N ILE A 40 2.94 -2.57 5.33
CA ILE A 40 1.73 -2.70 6.14
C ILE A 40 1.07 -1.33 6.36
N CYS A 41 1.85 -0.27 6.65
CA CYS A 41 1.34 1.10 6.83
C CYS A 41 1.02 1.80 5.50
N GLY A 42 -0.12 2.49 5.47
CA GLY A 42 -0.60 3.27 4.33
C GLY A 42 -1.48 2.44 3.40
N MET A 43 -1.45 2.77 2.11
CA MET A 43 -2.04 1.93 1.08
C MET A 43 -1.26 0.61 0.88
N PRO A 44 -1.92 -0.43 0.36
CA PRO A 44 -1.23 -1.64 -0.09
C PRO A 44 -0.23 -1.28 -1.20
N GLN A 45 1.04 -1.62 -0.99
CA GLN A 45 2.13 -1.07 -1.81
C GLN A 45 2.03 -1.43 -3.30
N SER A 46 1.45 -2.58 -3.61
CA SER A 46 1.21 -3.01 -5.00
C SER A 46 0.38 -2.03 -5.82
N ILE A 47 -0.60 -1.30 -5.25
CA ILE A 47 -1.40 -0.39 -6.06
C ILE A 47 -0.55 0.75 -6.63
N ALA A 48 0.37 1.27 -5.81
CA ALA A 48 1.32 2.30 -6.23
C ALA A 48 2.45 1.75 -7.12
N MET A 49 2.87 0.50 -6.89
CA MET A 49 3.85 -0.16 -7.75
C MET A 49 3.30 -0.46 -9.15
N ASN A 50 2.01 -0.76 -9.25
CA ASN A 50 1.37 -1.25 -10.48
C ASN A 50 0.66 -0.15 -11.27
N SER A 51 0.41 1.02 -10.69
CA SER A 51 -0.44 2.06 -11.31
C SER A 51 0.08 3.47 -11.05
N GLY A 52 -0.65 4.47 -11.53
CA GLY A 52 -0.46 5.89 -11.26
C GLY A 52 -1.07 6.38 -9.94
N TYR A 53 -1.46 5.47 -9.05
CA TYR A 53 -1.97 5.80 -7.72
C TYR A 53 -0.99 6.74 -7.01
N THR A 54 -1.49 7.85 -6.47
CA THR A 54 -0.68 8.83 -5.73
C THR A 54 -0.90 8.66 -4.23
N TRP A 55 0.16 8.88 -3.44
CA TRP A 55 0.18 8.64 -2.00
C TRP A 55 0.88 9.78 -1.25
N TYR A 56 0.62 9.90 0.04
CA TYR A 56 1.28 10.91 0.87
C TYR A 56 2.80 10.67 0.94
N PRO A 57 3.65 11.72 0.87
CA PRO A 57 3.33 13.15 0.85
C PRO A 57 3.18 13.76 -0.55
N ALA A 58 3.16 12.95 -1.61
CA ALA A 58 2.96 13.46 -2.96
C ALA A 58 1.52 13.97 -3.15
N SER A 59 1.36 14.89 -4.09
CA SER A 59 0.07 15.37 -4.56
C SER A 59 0.08 15.54 -6.07
N SER A 60 -1.11 15.60 -6.64
CA SER A 60 -1.35 15.84 -8.06
C SER A 60 -2.65 16.61 -8.23
N PRO A 61 -2.82 17.38 -9.32
CA PRO A 61 -4.12 17.89 -9.71
C PRO A 61 -5.12 16.73 -9.81
N GLY A 62 -6.18 16.79 -9.02
CA GLY A 62 -7.17 15.73 -8.96
C GLY A 62 -8.47 16.17 -8.32
N GLY A 63 -9.42 15.25 -8.30
CA GLY A 63 -10.68 15.45 -7.63
C GLY A 63 -11.52 14.19 -7.55
N TYR A 64 -12.50 14.21 -6.65
CA TYR A 64 -13.42 13.11 -6.44
C TYR A 64 -14.86 13.57 -6.27
N ILE A 65 -15.76 12.61 -6.48
CA ILE A 65 -17.15 12.65 -6.05
C ILE A 65 -17.44 11.44 -5.16
N LYS A 66 -18.10 11.69 -4.03
CA LYS A 66 -18.57 10.71 -3.04
C LYS A 66 -20.08 10.86 -2.89
N PHE A 67 -20.82 9.78 -3.10
CA PHE A 67 -22.27 9.69 -3.01
C PHE A 67 -22.68 8.74 -1.88
N TYR A 68 -23.54 9.23 -1.00
CA TYR A 68 -24.06 8.55 0.18
C TYR A 68 -25.56 8.27 -0.01
N PRO A 69 -25.97 7.17 -0.66
CA PRO A 69 -27.36 6.96 -1.08
C PRO A 69 -28.38 6.98 0.07
N THR A 70 -27.97 6.60 1.27
CA THR A 70 -28.81 6.58 2.48
C THR A 70 -28.84 7.93 3.21
N GLY A 71 -28.02 8.90 2.80
CA GLY A 71 -27.87 10.19 3.48
C GLY A 71 -27.13 10.11 4.81
N ASP A 72 -26.44 9.01 5.06
CA ASP A 72 -25.52 8.71 6.16
C ASP A 72 -24.31 7.94 5.60
N ASP A 73 -23.39 7.48 6.44
CA ASP A 73 -22.14 6.83 6.03
C ASP A 73 -22.23 5.32 5.75
N HIS A 74 -23.41 4.70 5.92
CA HIS A 74 -23.58 3.25 5.78
C HIS A 74 -23.18 2.73 4.40
N TRP A 75 -23.47 3.52 3.36
CA TRP A 75 -23.11 3.21 1.98
C TRP A 75 -22.39 4.40 1.35
N LEU A 76 -21.30 4.10 0.66
CA LEU A 76 -20.52 5.09 -0.08
C LEU A 76 -20.28 4.57 -1.50
N ILE A 77 -20.64 5.36 -2.50
CA ILE A 77 -20.22 5.15 -3.88
C ILE A 77 -19.30 6.31 -4.25
N SER A 78 -18.12 6.04 -4.75
CA SER A 78 -17.11 7.07 -5.00
C SER A 78 -16.38 6.85 -6.30
N GLY A 79 -16.01 7.95 -6.94
CA GLY A 79 -15.20 7.96 -8.16
C GLY A 79 -14.31 9.20 -8.18
N GLY A 80 -13.13 9.08 -8.77
CA GLY A 80 -12.16 10.16 -8.81
C GLY A 80 -11.33 10.17 -10.08
N ILE A 81 -10.51 11.20 -10.23
CA ILE A 81 -9.51 11.33 -11.28
C ILE A 81 -8.32 12.10 -10.73
N TYR A 82 -7.12 11.57 -10.94
CA TYR A 82 -5.87 12.12 -10.42
C TYR A 82 -4.83 12.13 -11.54
N ALA A 83 -4.16 13.27 -11.75
CA ALA A 83 -3.15 13.39 -12.79
C ALA A 83 -1.88 12.60 -12.44
N GLU A 84 -1.34 11.89 -13.41
CA GLU A 84 -0.09 11.14 -13.24
C GLU A 84 1.10 11.92 -13.79
N ASN A 85 2.18 12.02 -13.02
CA ASN A 85 3.43 12.64 -13.47
C ASN A 85 4.48 11.58 -13.80
N LYS A 86 5.19 11.73 -14.93
CA LYS A 86 6.19 10.76 -15.41
C LYS A 86 7.31 10.46 -14.41
N ASN A 87 7.69 11.48 -13.64
CA ASN A 87 8.69 11.36 -12.58
C ASN A 87 8.24 12.20 -11.38
N PRO A 88 7.42 11.64 -10.47
CA PRO A 88 6.90 12.39 -9.33
C PRO A 88 8.02 12.83 -8.36
N ALA A 89 9.17 12.15 -8.37
CA ALA A 89 10.32 12.50 -7.54
C ALA A 89 11.20 13.62 -8.13
N ALA A 90 10.94 14.07 -9.36
CA ALA A 90 11.70 15.17 -9.96
C ALA A 90 11.40 16.50 -9.25
N PRO A 91 12.41 17.33 -8.91
CA PRO A 91 12.21 18.59 -8.19
C PRO A 91 11.22 19.56 -8.86
N VAL A 92 11.12 19.52 -10.19
CA VAL A 92 10.15 20.32 -10.96
C VAL A 92 8.69 20.01 -10.60
N ASN A 93 8.41 18.81 -10.07
CA ASN A 93 7.08 18.37 -9.70
C ASN A 93 6.70 18.64 -8.23
N TYR A 94 7.62 19.11 -7.39
CA TYR A 94 7.33 19.32 -5.96
C TYR A 94 6.31 20.44 -5.72
N TRP A 95 6.26 21.44 -6.61
CA TRP A 95 5.34 22.58 -6.57
C TRP A 95 4.61 22.77 -7.90
N ASN A 96 4.47 21.70 -8.69
CA ASN A 96 3.77 21.77 -9.96
C ASN A 96 2.26 21.71 -9.72
N LEU A 97 1.62 22.88 -9.61
CA LEU A 97 0.18 23.03 -9.36
C LEU A 97 -0.68 22.86 -10.62
N GLY A 98 -0.13 22.25 -11.67
CA GLY A 98 -0.77 22.20 -12.99
C GLY A 98 -0.44 20.92 -13.76
N LEU A 99 -1.04 20.80 -14.95
CA LEU A 99 -0.99 19.57 -15.75
C LEU A 99 0.22 19.50 -16.70
N SER A 100 1.22 20.36 -16.53
CA SER A 100 2.32 20.51 -17.49
C SER A 100 3.21 19.27 -17.64
N GLN A 101 3.23 18.39 -16.63
CA GLN A 101 4.00 17.14 -16.60
C GLN A 101 3.10 15.90 -16.60
N ALA A 102 1.79 16.09 -16.79
CA ALA A 102 0.82 15.01 -16.76
C ALA A 102 1.00 14.10 -17.98
N VAL A 103 1.13 12.80 -17.74
CA VAL A 103 1.30 11.76 -18.77
C VAL A 103 0.14 10.77 -18.82
N GLY A 104 -0.78 10.90 -17.88
CA GLY A 104 -1.89 9.99 -17.68
C GLY A 104 -2.84 10.52 -16.61
N ALA A 105 -3.75 9.63 -16.22
CA ALA A 105 -4.78 9.89 -15.24
C ALA A 105 -5.14 8.56 -14.61
N PHE A 106 -5.04 8.52 -13.29
CA PHE A 106 -5.51 7.44 -12.45
C PHE A 106 -6.98 7.69 -12.09
N VAL A 107 -7.86 6.78 -12.48
CA VAL A 107 -9.32 6.88 -12.35
C VAL A 107 -9.84 5.75 -11.47
N PRO A 108 -9.95 5.97 -10.15
CA PRO A 108 -10.51 4.99 -9.23
C PRO A 108 -12.03 5.08 -9.13
N VAL A 109 -12.66 3.94 -8.86
CA VAL A 109 -14.04 3.81 -8.39
C VAL A 109 -14.06 2.91 -7.15
N GLN A 110 -14.92 3.20 -6.18
CA GLN A 110 -14.99 2.45 -4.94
C GLN A 110 -16.39 2.44 -4.35
N LEU A 111 -16.84 1.25 -3.96
CA LEU A 111 -17.99 1.00 -3.10
C LEU A 111 -17.50 0.77 -1.67
N GLY A 112 -18.07 1.52 -0.74
CA GLY A 112 -17.84 1.39 0.69
C GLY A 112 -19.11 0.97 1.41
N TRP A 113 -18.95 0.09 2.40
CA TRP A 113 -19.94 -0.21 3.41
C TRP A 113 -19.35 0.08 4.79
N HIS A 114 -20.10 0.79 5.62
CA HIS A 114 -19.73 1.09 7.00
C HIS A 114 -20.82 0.62 7.94
N ARG A 115 -20.41 0.15 9.11
CA ARG A 115 -21.30 -0.03 10.26
C ARG A 115 -20.53 0.39 11.50
N GLY A 116 -21.04 1.37 12.23
CA GLY A 116 -20.42 1.85 13.45
C GLY A 116 -21.42 2.61 14.33
N GLY A 117 -20.99 2.96 15.54
CA GLY A 117 -21.68 3.97 16.33
C GLY A 117 -21.27 5.38 15.91
N THR A 118 -21.71 6.39 16.67
CA THR A 118 -21.28 7.78 16.47
C THR A 118 -19.79 8.01 16.73
N SER A 119 -19.12 7.04 17.34
CA SER A 119 -17.68 7.02 17.59
C SER A 119 -17.20 5.59 17.79
N ASP A 120 -15.89 5.38 17.81
CA ASP A 120 -15.29 4.09 18.21
C ASP A 120 -15.65 3.65 19.63
N TYR A 121 -16.15 4.57 20.46
CA TYR A 121 -16.40 4.39 21.89
C TYR A 121 -17.85 4.02 22.24
N SER A 122 -18.76 4.00 21.27
CA SER A 122 -20.19 3.83 21.52
C SER A 122 -20.88 3.07 20.38
N GLY A 123 -22.08 2.57 20.62
CA GLY A 123 -22.91 1.91 19.59
C GLY A 123 -22.32 0.58 19.07
N PRO A 124 -22.72 0.15 17.86
CA PRO A 124 -22.17 -1.04 17.21
C PRO A 124 -20.64 -0.98 17.08
N LEU A 125 -20.00 -2.14 16.98
CA LEU A 125 -18.57 -2.24 16.71
C LEU A 125 -18.29 -1.76 15.28
N GLN A 126 -17.33 -0.85 15.12
CA GLN A 126 -16.97 -0.28 13.82
C GLN A 126 -16.48 -1.39 12.89
N SER A 127 -17.08 -1.48 11.69
CA SER A 127 -16.70 -2.38 10.62
C SER A 127 -16.78 -1.64 9.29
N ASN A 128 -15.78 -1.83 8.44
CA ASN A 128 -15.71 -1.23 7.12
C ASN A 128 -15.38 -2.30 6.08
N ILE A 129 -16.01 -2.21 4.90
CA ILE A 129 -15.64 -2.96 3.71
C ILE A 129 -15.54 -1.97 2.56
N LYS A 130 -14.46 -2.04 1.79
CA LYS A 130 -14.23 -1.24 0.59
C LYS A 130 -13.88 -2.19 -0.55
N ILE A 131 -14.59 -2.08 -1.66
CA ILE A 131 -14.29 -2.78 -2.90
C ILE A 131 -14.11 -1.72 -3.95
N GLY A 132 -13.00 -1.76 -4.66
CA GLY A 132 -12.73 -0.77 -5.70
C GLY A 132 -11.95 -1.32 -6.87
N ALA A 133 -11.91 -0.50 -7.90
CA ALA A 133 -11.17 -0.75 -9.12
C ALA A 133 -10.60 0.55 -9.65
N TYR A 134 -9.56 0.45 -10.47
CA TYR A 134 -9.01 1.59 -11.16
C TYR A 134 -8.81 1.30 -12.63
N TRP A 135 -8.85 2.38 -13.40
CA TRP A 135 -8.31 2.44 -14.75
C TRP A 135 -7.28 3.57 -14.80
N ASP A 136 -6.19 3.33 -15.49
CA ASP A 136 -5.06 4.23 -15.61
C ASP A 136 -4.74 4.44 -17.09
N SER A 137 -4.80 5.71 -17.50
CA SER A 137 -4.76 6.08 -18.91
C SER A 137 -3.37 6.13 -19.52
N GLN A 138 -2.32 5.99 -18.70
CA GLN A 138 -0.93 6.18 -19.10
C GLN A 138 -0.51 5.11 -20.12
N TRP A 139 0.29 5.52 -21.10
CA TRP A 139 1.05 4.60 -21.95
C TRP A 139 2.26 4.11 -21.16
N THR A 140 2.32 2.81 -20.90
CA THR A 140 3.43 2.19 -20.17
C THR A 140 4.08 1.11 -21.03
N LYS A 141 5.21 0.59 -20.56
CA LYS A 141 5.71 -0.68 -21.05
C LYS A 141 5.12 -1.82 -20.23
N ASP A 142 5.07 -3.01 -20.82
CA ASP A 142 4.69 -4.25 -20.14
C ASP A 142 5.62 -4.57 -18.96
N VAL A 143 5.27 -5.63 -18.23
CA VAL A 143 5.94 -6.00 -16.99
C VAL A 143 7.44 -6.25 -17.18
N TYR A 144 7.92 -6.69 -18.36
CA TYR A 144 9.35 -6.94 -18.59
C TYR A 144 10.21 -5.68 -18.42
N SER A 145 9.62 -4.50 -18.60
CA SER A 145 10.30 -3.22 -18.32
C SER A 145 10.71 -3.06 -16.86
N GLN A 146 10.05 -3.78 -15.96
CA GLN A 146 10.32 -3.79 -14.52
C GLN A 146 11.52 -4.67 -14.15
N MET A 147 12.05 -5.50 -15.07
CA MET A 147 13.17 -6.41 -14.79
C MET A 147 14.43 -5.69 -14.27
N GLY A 148 14.58 -4.39 -14.57
CA GLY A 148 15.67 -3.56 -14.06
C GLY A 148 15.75 -3.51 -12.52
N MET A 149 14.64 -3.67 -11.79
CA MET A 149 14.66 -3.68 -10.32
C MET A 149 15.40 -4.89 -9.72
N PHE A 150 15.58 -5.94 -10.52
CA PHE A 150 16.30 -7.14 -10.13
C PHE A 150 17.76 -7.13 -10.62
N ALA A 151 18.16 -6.16 -11.45
CA ALA A 151 19.48 -6.08 -12.04
C ALA A 151 20.59 -5.95 -10.99
N GLY A 152 21.66 -6.75 -11.13
CA GLY A 152 22.80 -6.79 -10.19
C GLY A 152 22.51 -7.51 -8.86
N ASN A 153 21.23 -7.68 -8.52
CA ASN A 153 20.81 -8.37 -7.31
C ASN A 153 20.27 -9.78 -7.57
N ALA A 154 19.40 -9.99 -8.55
CA ALA A 154 18.85 -11.31 -8.86
C ALA A 154 19.48 -11.93 -10.11
N LEU A 155 19.96 -11.10 -11.03
CA LEU A 155 20.55 -11.51 -12.30
C LEU A 155 21.56 -10.45 -12.75
N PRO A 156 22.51 -10.78 -13.66
CA PRO A 156 23.43 -9.80 -14.23
C PRO A 156 22.68 -8.63 -14.89
N ALA A 157 23.20 -7.42 -14.74
CA ALA A 157 22.58 -6.21 -15.29
C ALA A 157 22.45 -6.27 -16.82
N ALA A 158 23.41 -6.90 -17.51
CA ALA A 158 23.35 -7.13 -18.96
C ALA A 158 22.14 -8.01 -19.34
N ALA A 159 21.89 -9.09 -18.59
CA ALA A 159 20.76 -9.98 -18.82
C ALA A 159 19.42 -9.27 -18.60
N ALA A 160 19.30 -8.50 -17.51
CA ALA A 160 18.13 -7.68 -17.24
C ALA A 160 17.89 -6.68 -18.39
N SER A 161 18.95 -6.05 -18.93
CA SER A 161 18.82 -5.10 -20.04
C SER A 161 18.26 -5.73 -21.31
N THR A 162 18.64 -6.98 -21.63
CA THR A 162 18.09 -7.71 -22.79
C THR A 162 16.59 -7.94 -22.65
N ILE A 163 16.13 -8.30 -21.44
CA ILE A 163 14.70 -8.49 -21.15
C ILE A 163 13.94 -7.15 -21.23
N VAL A 164 14.48 -6.09 -20.60
CA VAL A 164 13.89 -4.74 -20.62
C VAL A 164 13.76 -4.18 -22.03
N ASN A 165 14.73 -4.45 -22.91
CA ASN A 165 14.73 -3.96 -24.29
C ASN A 165 13.62 -4.59 -25.16
N ASN A 166 13.09 -5.75 -24.76
CA ASN A 166 11.99 -6.43 -25.45
C ASN A 166 10.60 -6.01 -24.94
N ALA A 167 10.53 -5.18 -23.90
CA ALA A 167 9.27 -4.75 -23.32
C ALA A 167 8.42 -3.96 -24.33
N GLN A 168 7.19 -4.40 -24.52
CA GLN A 168 6.24 -3.80 -25.46
C GLN A 168 5.48 -2.65 -24.81
N VAL A 169 5.09 -1.66 -25.61
CA VAL A 169 4.23 -0.58 -25.14
C VAL A 169 2.81 -1.09 -25.03
N THR A 170 2.19 -0.91 -23.87
CA THR A 170 0.79 -1.19 -23.61
C THR A 170 0.08 0.09 -23.17
N ARG A 171 -1.24 0.00 -23.05
CA ARG A 171 -2.09 1.10 -22.58
C ARG A 171 -3.17 0.53 -21.68
N SER A 172 -3.69 1.38 -20.80
CA SER A 172 -4.86 1.09 -19.98
C SER A 172 -4.54 0.05 -18.93
N ARG A 173 -3.71 0.43 -17.96
CA ARG A 173 -3.52 -0.41 -16.77
C ARG A 173 -4.81 -0.40 -15.96
N TYR A 174 -5.14 -1.53 -15.36
CA TYR A 174 -6.27 -1.64 -14.47
C TYR A 174 -5.95 -2.62 -13.33
N GLY A 175 -6.75 -2.51 -12.29
CA GLY A 175 -6.65 -3.37 -11.12
C GLY A 175 -7.85 -3.16 -10.22
N ALA A 176 -7.89 -3.93 -9.15
CA ALA A 176 -8.95 -3.94 -8.17
C ALA A 176 -8.41 -4.19 -6.78
N TRP A 177 -9.19 -3.79 -5.78
CA TRP A 177 -8.89 -4.08 -4.38
C TRP A 177 -10.15 -4.46 -3.63
N ILE A 178 -9.94 -5.23 -2.57
CA ILE A 178 -10.89 -5.42 -1.48
C ILE A 178 -10.15 -5.17 -0.18
N GLN A 179 -10.70 -4.29 0.64
CA GLN A 179 -10.17 -3.93 1.94
C GLN A 179 -11.27 -4.06 2.98
N GLY A 180 -10.95 -4.57 4.15
CA GLY A 180 -11.91 -4.62 5.26
C GLY A 180 -11.23 -4.54 6.61
N ASP A 181 -11.98 -4.02 7.57
CA ASP A 181 -11.58 -3.94 8.96
C ASP A 181 -12.80 -4.05 9.88
N THR A 182 -12.57 -4.56 11.09
CA THR A 182 -13.62 -4.66 12.09
C THR A 182 -13.04 -4.63 13.50
N MET A 183 -13.68 -3.88 14.39
CA MET A 183 -13.46 -3.98 15.82
C MET A 183 -14.06 -5.30 16.31
N LEU A 184 -13.21 -6.23 16.72
CA LEU A 184 -13.61 -7.51 17.28
C LEU A 184 -14.16 -7.37 18.69
N GLU A 185 -13.62 -6.40 19.43
CA GLU A 185 -13.90 -6.22 20.85
C GLU A 185 -13.77 -4.74 21.23
N ARG A 186 -14.69 -4.29 22.09
CA ARG A 186 -14.58 -3.05 22.87
C ARG A 186 -14.64 -3.41 24.35
N ASP A 187 -13.66 -3.00 25.15
CA ASP A 187 -13.62 -3.35 26.57
C ASP A 187 -14.84 -2.76 27.32
N GLY A 188 -15.61 -3.59 28.02
CA GLY A 188 -16.81 -3.13 28.73
C GLY A 188 -16.55 -2.13 29.86
N ARG A 189 -15.34 -2.12 30.45
CA ARG A 189 -14.95 -1.18 31.53
C ARG A 189 -14.36 0.13 31.04
N ASP A 190 -13.80 0.15 29.82
CA ASP A 190 -13.27 1.36 29.20
C ASP A 190 -13.44 1.26 27.68
N PRO A 191 -14.47 1.89 27.11
CA PRO A 191 -14.75 1.78 25.67
C PRO A 191 -13.67 2.39 24.78
N ARG A 192 -12.67 3.09 25.34
CA ARG A 192 -11.51 3.63 24.62
C ARG A 192 -10.46 2.58 24.31
N ARG A 193 -10.66 1.35 24.79
CA ARG A 193 -9.83 0.18 24.58
C ARG A 193 -10.59 -0.82 23.70
N GLY A 194 -9.85 -1.54 22.88
CA GLY A 194 -10.43 -2.60 22.06
C GLY A 194 -9.42 -3.27 21.16
N THR A 195 -9.92 -4.25 20.41
CA THR A 195 -9.15 -5.07 19.48
C THR A 195 -9.78 -4.95 18.10
N THR A 196 -8.97 -4.62 17.09
CA THR A 196 -9.39 -4.46 15.70
C THR A 196 -8.52 -5.31 14.80
N ILE A 197 -9.15 -5.99 13.84
CA ILE A 197 -8.49 -6.70 12.75
C ILE A 197 -8.72 -5.96 11.44
N PHE A 198 -7.77 -6.03 10.53
CA PHE A 198 -7.92 -5.56 9.16
C PHE A 198 -7.24 -6.49 8.18
N GLY A 199 -7.63 -6.39 6.92
CA GLY A 199 -6.92 -6.97 5.81
C GLY A 199 -7.24 -6.27 4.50
N THR A 200 -6.33 -6.43 3.54
CA THR A 200 -6.53 -6.00 2.16
C THR A 200 -6.01 -7.06 1.21
N PHE A 201 -6.62 -7.11 0.04
CA PHE A 201 -6.12 -7.82 -1.12
C PHE A 201 -6.22 -6.89 -2.33
N THR A 202 -5.12 -6.77 -3.06
CA THR A 202 -5.09 -6.07 -4.33
C THR A 202 -4.79 -7.02 -5.46
N TRP A 203 -5.38 -6.74 -6.62
CA TRP A 203 -5.05 -7.34 -7.88
C TRP A 203 -4.69 -6.27 -8.91
N GLY A 204 -3.61 -6.47 -9.65
CA GLY A 204 -3.24 -5.65 -10.81
C GLY A 204 -3.12 -6.51 -12.06
N ASP A 205 -3.38 -5.94 -13.23
CA ASP A 205 -3.23 -6.62 -14.51
C ASP A 205 -1.81 -7.20 -14.67
N PRO A 206 -1.64 -8.53 -14.82
CA PRO A 206 -0.34 -9.16 -15.02
C PRO A 206 0.40 -8.70 -16.27
N ARG A 207 -0.23 -8.03 -17.24
CA ARG A 207 0.48 -7.50 -18.41
C ARG A 207 1.49 -6.42 -18.04
N GLU A 208 1.22 -5.62 -17.01
CA GLU A 208 2.07 -4.49 -16.60
C GLU A 208 2.50 -4.53 -15.13
N SER A 209 1.76 -5.24 -14.28
CA SER A 209 1.96 -5.20 -12.82
C SER A 209 3.17 -6.00 -12.40
N VAL A 210 4.14 -5.37 -11.73
CA VAL A 210 5.28 -6.06 -11.12
C VAL A 210 4.83 -7.00 -10.00
N SER A 211 3.82 -6.61 -9.23
CA SER A 211 3.25 -7.39 -8.15
C SER A 211 1.74 -7.54 -8.36
N PRO A 212 1.28 -8.45 -9.23
CA PRO A 212 -0.14 -8.60 -9.55
C PRO A 212 -1.01 -8.93 -8.34
N TYR A 213 -0.44 -9.49 -7.26
CA TYR A 213 -1.16 -9.79 -6.03
C TYR A 213 -0.41 -9.23 -4.82
N PHE A 214 -1.17 -8.68 -3.89
CA PHE A 214 -0.64 -8.25 -2.59
C PHE A 214 -1.70 -8.41 -1.52
N VAL A 215 -1.26 -8.84 -0.35
CA VAL A 215 -2.12 -9.05 0.82
C VAL A 215 -1.51 -8.32 2.00
N THR A 216 -2.34 -7.65 2.79
CA THR A 216 -2.00 -7.29 4.18
C THR A 216 -3.03 -7.88 5.12
N LEU A 217 -2.58 -8.22 6.31
CA LEU A 217 -3.45 -8.64 7.42
C LEU A 217 -2.81 -8.15 8.71
N GLY A 218 -3.60 -7.61 9.62
CA GLY A 218 -3.09 -7.18 10.91
C GLY A 218 -4.14 -7.11 11.99
N LEU A 219 -3.67 -7.16 13.22
CA LEU A 219 -4.42 -7.09 14.46
C LEU A 219 -3.79 -5.99 15.33
N VAL A 220 -4.63 -5.11 15.85
CA VAL A 220 -4.22 -4.03 16.76
C VAL A 220 -5.07 -4.09 18.02
N ARG A 221 -4.41 -4.12 19.18
CA ARG A 221 -5.04 -3.97 20.49
C ARG A 221 -4.62 -2.64 21.09
N LYS A 222 -5.58 -1.74 21.31
CA LYS A 222 -5.36 -0.51 22.09
C LYS A 222 -5.73 -0.73 23.55
N GLY A 223 -4.88 -0.25 24.45
CA GLY A 223 -4.97 -0.47 25.88
C GLY A 223 -4.41 -1.83 26.26
N THR A 224 -3.10 -2.04 26.08
CA THR A 224 -2.45 -3.35 26.29
C THR A 224 -2.46 -3.79 27.76
N PHE A 225 -2.21 -2.86 28.69
CA PHE A 225 -2.17 -3.13 30.14
C PHE A 225 -3.18 -2.28 30.90
N PRO A 226 -3.64 -2.70 32.10
CA PRO A 226 -4.63 -1.96 32.89
C PRO A 226 -4.26 -0.49 33.17
N ASN A 227 -2.98 -0.22 33.41
CA ASN A 227 -2.42 1.12 33.67
C ASN A 227 -1.92 1.82 32.41
N ARG A 228 -2.08 1.22 31.22
CA ARG A 228 -1.60 1.74 29.93
C ARG A 228 -2.73 1.75 28.89
N PRO A 229 -3.80 2.55 29.09
CA PRO A 229 -5.00 2.53 28.25
C PRO A 229 -4.78 3.09 26.83
N ASN A 230 -3.70 3.85 26.61
CA ASN A 230 -3.37 4.46 25.32
C ASN A 230 -2.27 3.73 24.54
N ASP A 231 -1.63 2.74 25.16
CA ASP A 231 -0.59 1.97 24.48
C ASP A 231 -1.24 0.97 23.51
N THR A 232 -0.51 0.63 22.45
CA THR A 232 -0.96 -0.33 21.44
C THR A 232 0.00 -1.49 21.36
N ILE A 233 -0.52 -2.70 21.15
CA ILE A 233 0.27 -3.84 20.66
C ILE A 233 -0.32 -4.27 19.32
N SER A 234 0.56 -4.46 18.33
CA SER A 234 0.16 -4.72 16.95
C SER A 234 0.93 -5.90 16.40
N LEU A 235 0.24 -6.82 15.73
CA LEU A 235 0.82 -7.93 14.98
C LEU A 235 0.23 -7.92 13.58
N GLY A 236 1.08 -7.92 12.56
CA GLY A 236 0.62 -7.83 11.18
C GLY A 236 1.65 -8.32 10.20
N GLY A 237 1.23 -8.44 8.95
CA GLY A 237 2.09 -8.89 7.90
C GLY A 237 1.57 -8.53 6.52
N LYS A 238 2.46 -8.72 5.56
CA LYS A 238 2.19 -8.52 4.14
C LYS A 238 2.75 -9.66 3.31
N MET A 239 2.14 -9.91 2.16
CA MET A 239 2.64 -10.81 1.13
C MET A 239 2.62 -10.07 -0.21
N LEU A 240 3.78 -10.00 -0.86
CA LEU A 240 3.96 -9.42 -2.19
C LEU A 240 4.33 -10.55 -3.15
N PHE A 241 3.53 -10.76 -4.20
CA PHE A 241 3.76 -11.79 -5.20
C PHE A 241 4.27 -11.16 -6.49
N VAL A 242 5.51 -11.46 -6.87
CA VAL A 242 6.11 -10.98 -8.11
C VAL A 242 5.47 -11.70 -9.30
N ASN A 243 5.27 -10.95 -10.38
CA ASN A 243 4.69 -11.45 -11.62
C ASN A 243 5.44 -12.66 -12.19
N GLU A 244 4.70 -13.73 -12.50
CA GLU A 244 5.26 -14.98 -13.04
C GLU A 244 6.01 -14.78 -14.37
N GLN A 245 5.63 -13.80 -15.20
CA GLN A 245 6.37 -13.51 -16.44
C GLN A 245 7.82 -13.08 -16.17
N LEU A 246 8.06 -12.35 -15.07
CA LEU A 246 9.42 -11.99 -14.65
C LEU A 246 10.15 -13.22 -14.11
N THR A 247 9.47 -14.01 -13.28
CA THR A 247 9.97 -15.28 -12.76
C THR A 247 10.45 -16.20 -13.89
N ASP A 248 9.61 -16.40 -14.90
CA ASP A 248 9.88 -17.29 -16.02
C ASP A 248 10.94 -16.73 -16.96
N ALA A 249 10.96 -15.41 -17.19
CA ALA A 249 12.03 -14.78 -17.95
C ALA A 249 13.41 -15.02 -17.32
N VAL A 250 13.51 -15.00 -15.99
CA VAL A 250 14.77 -15.30 -15.29
C VAL A 250 15.08 -16.81 -15.31
N LYS A 251 14.08 -17.68 -15.10
CA LYS A 251 14.27 -19.14 -15.16
C LYS A 251 14.73 -19.64 -16.54
N ASN A 252 14.30 -18.97 -17.61
CA ASN A 252 14.62 -19.33 -18.98
C ASN A 252 15.97 -18.75 -19.47
N LEU A 253 16.71 -18.05 -18.61
CA LEU A 253 18.04 -17.56 -18.97
C LEU A 253 19.03 -18.73 -19.16
N PRO A 254 19.91 -18.67 -20.18
CA PRO A 254 20.94 -19.68 -20.36
C PRO A 254 21.87 -19.75 -19.15
N GLU A 255 22.32 -20.96 -18.81
CA GLU A 255 23.24 -21.17 -17.68
C GLU A 255 24.54 -20.35 -17.81
N SER A 256 25.01 -20.11 -19.03
CA SER A 256 26.17 -19.26 -19.30
C SER A 256 26.00 -17.80 -18.85
N VAL A 257 24.77 -17.28 -18.87
CA VAL A 257 24.44 -15.95 -18.36
C VAL A 257 24.41 -15.99 -16.83
N CYS A 258 23.83 -17.04 -16.25
CA CYS A 258 23.67 -17.15 -14.80
C CYS A 258 24.97 -17.50 -14.07
N ASN A 259 25.92 -18.15 -14.74
CA ASN A 259 27.24 -18.47 -14.21
C ASN A 259 28.28 -17.36 -14.43
N ASP A 260 27.90 -16.24 -15.04
CA ASP A 260 28.78 -15.08 -15.18
C ASP A 260 29.19 -14.57 -13.78
N ARG A 261 30.48 -14.33 -13.55
CA ARG A 261 31.03 -13.77 -12.30
C ARG A 261 31.75 -12.44 -12.52
N SER A 262 31.57 -11.85 -13.71
CA SER A 262 32.16 -10.58 -14.08
C SER A 262 31.66 -9.45 -13.17
N PHE A 263 32.49 -8.43 -12.97
CA PHE A 263 32.14 -7.20 -12.23
C PHE A 263 31.68 -7.40 -10.77
N GLY A 264 32.16 -8.43 -10.08
CA GLY A 264 31.84 -8.68 -8.67
C GLY A 264 30.45 -9.28 -8.43
N TYR A 265 29.78 -9.73 -9.49
CA TYR A 265 28.56 -10.52 -9.37
C TYR A 265 28.90 -11.92 -8.82
N PRO A 266 28.29 -12.37 -7.70
CA PRO A 266 28.63 -13.64 -7.08
C PRO A 266 28.20 -14.86 -7.90
N GLY A 267 27.43 -14.65 -8.98
CA GLY A 267 26.82 -15.70 -9.80
C GLY A 267 25.41 -16.07 -9.35
N GLY A 268 24.71 -16.77 -10.24
CA GLY A 268 23.32 -17.25 -10.08
C GLY A 268 22.32 -16.44 -10.89
N CYS A 269 21.16 -17.02 -11.19
CA CYS A 269 19.96 -16.27 -11.55
C CYS A 269 18.89 -16.64 -10.53
N TYR A 270 18.49 -15.68 -9.73
CA TYR A 270 17.53 -15.85 -8.64
C TYR A 270 16.17 -15.39 -9.15
N ALA A 271 15.38 -16.33 -9.65
CA ALA A 271 14.05 -16.01 -10.17
C ALA A 271 13.20 -15.36 -9.08
N PRO A 272 12.69 -14.14 -9.29
CA PRO A 272 11.83 -13.51 -8.30
C PRO A 272 10.53 -14.29 -8.16
N HIS A 273 9.86 -14.21 -7.02
CA HIS A 273 8.66 -14.99 -6.74
C HIS A 273 7.78 -14.29 -5.71
N MET A 274 8.25 -14.16 -4.47
CA MET A 274 7.45 -13.59 -3.38
C MET A 274 8.35 -13.01 -2.29
N GLU A 275 7.91 -11.92 -1.70
CA GLU A 275 8.46 -11.37 -0.45
C GLU A 275 7.34 -11.16 0.56
N SER A 276 7.46 -11.76 1.74
CA SER A 276 6.53 -11.52 2.84
C SER A 276 7.24 -10.90 4.04
N ALA A 277 6.48 -10.17 4.85
CA ALA A 277 7.00 -9.63 6.11
C ALA A 277 5.99 -9.83 7.23
N LEU A 278 6.49 -10.03 8.44
CA LEU A 278 5.73 -9.98 9.68
C LEU A 278 6.32 -8.90 10.58
N GLU A 279 5.47 -8.19 11.30
CA GLU A 279 5.87 -7.19 12.29
C GLU A 279 5.07 -7.38 13.59
N LEU A 280 5.81 -7.35 14.70
CA LEU A 280 5.27 -7.18 16.05
C LEU A 280 5.80 -5.87 16.61
N ASN A 281 4.92 -5.00 17.09
CA ASN A 281 5.33 -3.74 17.72
C ASN A 281 4.55 -3.40 18.99
N TYR A 282 5.11 -2.50 19.78
CA TYR A 282 4.47 -1.95 20.97
C TYR A 282 4.54 -0.42 20.95
N GLY A 283 3.40 0.24 20.72
CA GLY A 283 3.30 1.70 20.74
C GLY A 283 3.10 2.23 22.15
N TRP A 284 4.18 2.70 22.78
CA TRP A 284 4.19 3.33 24.09
C TRP A 284 3.84 4.83 23.97
N ARG A 285 2.78 5.26 24.65
CA ARG A 285 2.34 6.68 24.70
C ARG A 285 2.49 7.22 26.13
N PRO A 286 3.66 7.73 26.52
CA PRO A 286 3.86 8.32 27.85
C PRO A 286 3.13 9.67 28.03
N ALA A 287 2.85 10.36 26.92
CA ALA A 287 2.09 11.60 26.89
C ALA A 287 1.22 11.65 25.63
N ASN A 288 0.22 12.55 25.59
CA ASN A 288 -0.66 12.68 24.43
C ASN A 288 0.06 13.18 23.16
N TRP A 289 1.21 13.82 23.32
CA TRP A 289 2.03 14.37 22.24
C TRP A 289 3.23 13.48 21.87
N LEU A 290 3.46 12.36 22.57
CA LEU A 290 4.63 11.49 22.37
C LEU A 290 4.23 10.03 22.16
N LEU A 291 4.69 9.46 21.06
CA LEU A 291 4.65 8.04 20.73
C LEU A 291 6.09 7.52 20.59
N ILE A 292 6.37 6.39 21.21
CA ILE A 292 7.60 5.61 20.98
C ILE A 292 7.16 4.17 20.69
N ARG A 293 7.51 3.65 19.53
CA ARG A 293 7.09 2.33 19.06
C ARG A 293 8.30 1.50 18.64
N PRO A 294 8.90 0.72 19.56
CA PRO A 294 9.80 -0.37 19.16
C PRO A 294 9.04 -1.42 18.36
N ASP A 295 9.71 -1.97 17.34
CA ASP A 295 9.19 -3.01 16.47
C ASP A 295 10.24 -4.10 16.18
N LEU A 296 9.73 -5.30 15.90
CA LEU A 296 10.49 -6.46 15.46
C LEU A 296 9.87 -6.98 14.17
N GLN A 297 10.64 -7.01 13.10
CA GLN A 297 10.21 -7.46 11.79
C GLN A 297 10.96 -8.70 11.33
N PHE A 298 10.25 -9.61 10.66
CA PHE A 298 10.81 -10.75 9.94
C PHE A 298 10.46 -10.63 8.47
N ILE A 299 11.47 -10.46 7.61
CA ILE A 299 11.28 -10.32 6.16
C ILE A 299 11.77 -11.61 5.49
N PHE A 300 10.83 -12.36 4.91
CA PHE A 300 11.09 -13.62 4.23
C PHE A 300 11.32 -13.36 2.74
N SER A 301 12.38 -13.96 2.19
CA SER A 301 12.82 -13.72 0.80
C SER A 301 12.96 -12.23 0.47
N PRO A 302 13.84 -11.47 1.16
CA PRO A 302 14.07 -10.06 0.84
C PRO A 302 14.42 -9.84 -0.64
N GLY A 303 13.78 -8.85 -1.26
CA GLY A 303 13.85 -8.58 -2.70
C GLY A 303 13.04 -9.56 -3.56
N GLY A 304 12.31 -10.51 -2.95
CA GLY A 304 11.46 -11.47 -3.63
C GLY A 304 12.19 -12.60 -4.35
N THR A 305 13.50 -12.76 -4.17
CA THR A 305 14.35 -13.59 -5.05
C THR A 305 14.89 -14.86 -4.39
N ASN A 306 14.62 -15.09 -3.10
CA ASN A 306 15.27 -16.13 -2.30
C ASN A 306 16.82 -16.09 -2.29
N ARG A 307 17.45 -15.00 -2.77
CA ARG A 307 18.90 -14.82 -2.71
C ARG A 307 19.40 -14.65 -1.28
N TYR A 308 18.62 -13.95 -0.45
CA TYR A 308 18.97 -13.65 0.93
C TYR A 308 18.16 -14.51 1.89
N ALA A 309 18.80 -14.89 2.99
CA ALA A 309 18.12 -15.49 4.13
C ALA A 309 17.09 -14.51 4.72
N THR A 310 16.16 -15.05 5.51
CA THR A 310 15.20 -14.22 6.26
C THR A 310 15.94 -13.16 7.07
N ALA A 311 15.54 -11.90 6.90
CA ALA A 311 16.08 -10.78 7.66
C ALA A 311 15.26 -10.57 8.92
N THR A 312 15.94 -10.41 10.06
CA THR A 312 15.33 -9.92 11.30
C THR A 312 15.75 -8.47 11.49
N VAL A 313 14.78 -7.58 11.61
CA VAL A 313 14.99 -6.14 11.78
C VAL A 313 14.42 -5.72 13.12
N VAL A 314 15.20 -4.96 13.89
CA VAL A 314 14.73 -4.30 15.11
C VAL A 314 14.70 -2.81 14.84
N GLY A 315 13.55 -2.19 15.05
CA GLY A 315 13.32 -0.79 14.77
C GLY A 315 12.73 -0.02 15.95
N ILE A 316 12.70 1.29 15.79
CA ILE A 316 12.01 2.21 16.70
C ILE A 316 11.44 3.37 15.88
N GLU A 317 10.14 3.60 16.01
CA GLU A 317 9.45 4.78 15.49
C GLU A 317 9.17 5.76 16.64
N THR A 318 9.35 7.05 16.39
CA THR A 318 8.95 8.11 17.33
C THR A 318 8.02 9.09 16.65
N GLY A 319 6.88 9.38 17.28
CA GLY A 319 5.92 10.40 16.85
C GLY A 319 5.84 11.52 17.87
N ILE A 320 5.99 12.77 17.42
CA ILE A 320 5.88 13.97 18.25
C ILE A 320 4.87 14.91 17.61
N ILE A 321 3.90 15.38 18.39
CA ILE A 321 2.92 16.39 17.98
C ILE A 321 3.23 17.68 18.73
N PHE A 322 3.47 18.77 17.98
CA PHE A 322 3.80 20.10 18.52
C PHE A 322 2.57 20.99 18.65
#